data_AF-A0A7U9XKL8-F1
#
_entry.id   AF-A0A7U9XKL8-F1
#
_cell.length_a   1.000
_cell.length_b   1.000
_cell.length_c   1.000
_cell.angle_alpha   90.00
_cell.angle_beta   90.00
_cell.angle_gamma   90.00
#
_symmetry.space_group_name_H-M   'P 1'
#
loop_
_entity.id
_entity.type
_entity.pdbx_description
1 polymer ?
#
loop_
_entity_poly.entity_id
_entity_poly.type
_entity_poly.pdbx_seq_one_letter_code
_entity_poly.pdbx_strand_id
1 'polypeptide(L)'
;MFSLIVSLIQKAEKEITLIDGYVDVGTLNLLSKKKSDIAVTIYTQKQTKLTKADVKNFSAQYPTLKIKYTKVFHVSFLVLDRTTAYHVARL
;
A
#
# COMPACT_ATOMS: atom_id res chain seq x y z
N MET A 1 14.06 -4.57 -10.95
CA MET A 1 13.68 -4.05 -9.62
C MET A 1 12.16 -3.96 -9.42
N PHE A 2 11.37 -3.39 -10.35
CA PHE A 2 9.91 -3.22 -10.23
C PHE A 2 9.09 -4.52 -10.11
N SER A 3 9.64 -5.64 -10.57
CA SER A 3 8.94 -6.92 -10.67
C SER A 3 8.68 -7.61 -9.32
N LEU A 4 9.58 -7.49 -8.33
CA LEU A 4 9.45 -8.25 -7.08
C LEU A 4 8.24 -7.78 -6.26
N ILE A 5 8.13 -6.48 -6.02
CA ILE A 5 7.03 -5.90 -5.23
C ILE A 5 5.69 -6.20 -5.89
N VAL A 6 5.59 -6.03 -7.21
CA VAL A 6 4.37 -6.36 -7.95
C VAL A 6 4.02 -7.84 -7.82
N SER A 7 5.01 -8.74 -7.95
CA SER A 7 4.77 -10.17 -7.75
C SER A 7 4.30 -10.51 -6.33
N LEU A 8 4.80 -9.81 -5.30
CA LEU A 8 4.32 -9.97 -3.92
C LEU A 8 2.89 -9.47 -3.76
N ILE A 9 2.57 -8.30 -4.30
CA ILE A 9 1.22 -7.74 -4.32
C ILE A 9 0.23 -8.70 -4.99
N GLN A 10 0.64 -9.35 -6.09
CA GLN A 10 -0.18 -10.32 -6.80
C GLN A 10 -0.36 -11.65 -6.06
N LYS A 11 0.46 -11.95 -5.04
CA LYS A 11 0.29 -13.15 -4.21
C LYS A 11 -0.85 -13.00 -3.20
N ALA A 12 -1.16 -11.79 -2.75
CA ALA A 12 -2.22 -11.56 -1.76
C ALA A 12 -3.57 -12.13 -2.24
N GLU A 13 -4.31 -12.74 -1.32
CA GLU A 13 -5.62 -13.35 -1.61
C GLU A 13 -6.78 -12.68 -0.90
N LYS A 14 -6.52 -11.94 0.18
CA LYS A 14 -7.55 -11.29 1.01
C LYS A 14 -7.21 -9.83 1.26
N GLU A 15 -5.99 -9.54 1.72
CA GLU A 15 -5.61 -8.19 2.08
C GLU A 15 -4.11 -7.90 1.98
N ILE A 16 -3.82 -6.63 1.76
CA ILE A 16 -2.49 -6.06 1.80
C ILE A 16 -2.48 -4.96 2.86
N THR A 17 -1.57 -5.06 3.81
CA THR A 17 -1.23 -3.95 4.71
C THR A 17 0.14 -3.41 4.34
N LEU A 18 0.18 -2.16 3.87
CA LEU A 18 1.40 -1.44 3.63
C LEU A 18 1.68 -0.51 4.82
N ILE A 19 2.86 -0.61 5.39
CA ILE A 19 3.39 0.35 6.36
C ILE A 19 4.54 1.05 5.66
N ASP A 20 4.42 2.35 5.39
CA ASP A 20 5.46 3.14 4.73
C ASP A 20 5.38 4.60 5.21
N GLY A 21 6.51 5.18 5.61
CA GLY A 21 6.53 6.56 6.11
C GLY A 21 6.20 7.62 5.07
N TYR A 22 6.39 7.31 3.78
CA TYR A 22 6.27 8.24 2.65
C TYR A 22 5.59 7.56 1.46
N VAL A 23 4.27 7.67 1.39
CA VAL A 23 3.52 7.20 0.21
C VAL A 23 3.24 8.32 -0.79
N ASP A 24 3.24 7.98 -2.06
CA ASP A 24 2.87 8.85 -3.18
C ASP A 24 2.04 8.12 -4.26
N VAL A 25 1.80 8.78 -5.39
CA VAL A 25 1.00 8.21 -6.49
C VAL A 25 1.68 6.98 -7.10
N GLY A 26 3.01 6.89 -7.08
CA GLY A 26 3.77 5.70 -7.49
C GLY A 26 3.43 4.50 -6.61
N THR A 27 3.36 4.70 -5.29
CA THR A 27 2.92 3.67 -4.35
C THR A 27 1.50 3.19 -4.66
N LEU A 28 0.57 4.12 -4.92
CA LEU A 28 -0.80 3.77 -5.32
C LEU A 28 -0.81 2.97 -6.63
N ASN A 29 -0.02 3.38 -7.62
CA ASN A 29 0.10 2.66 -8.90
C ASN A 29 0.64 1.24 -8.73
N LEU A 30 1.55 0.99 -7.78
CA LEU A 30 2.00 -0.35 -7.45
C LEU A 30 0.86 -1.18 -6.85
N LEU A 31 0.15 -0.62 -5.86
CA LEU A 31 -0.98 -1.28 -5.20
C LEU A 31 -2.15 -1.55 -6.15
N SER A 32 -2.28 -0.77 -7.23
CA SER A 32 -3.27 -1.00 -8.30
C SER A 32 -3.12 -2.36 -8.99
N LYS A 33 -1.93 -2.99 -8.89
CA LYS A 33 -1.62 -4.29 -9.52
C LYS A 33 -2.09 -5.49 -8.70
N LYS A 34 -2.72 -5.26 -7.55
CA LYS A 34 -3.37 -6.31 -6.74
C LYS A 34 -4.46 -7.03 -7.53
N LYS A 35 -4.85 -8.22 -7.08
CA LYS A 35 -6.04 -8.91 -7.60
C LYS A 35 -7.32 -8.12 -7.28
N SER A 36 -8.41 -8.42 -7.99
CA SER A 36 -9.74 -7.90 -7.65
C SER A 36 -10.07 -8.24 -6.19
N ASP A 37 -10.87 -7.37 -5.55
CA ASP A 37 -11.44 -7.61 -4.22
C ASP A 37 -10.45 -7.71 -3.04
N ILE A 38 -9.14 -7.62 -3.30
CA ILE A 38 -8.11 -7.52 -2.24
C ILE A 38 -8.29 -6.19 -1.50
N ALA A 39 -8.45 -6.26 -0.17
CA ALA A 39 -8.50 -5.09 0.68
C ALA A 39 -7.11 -4.47 0.85
N VAL A 40 -7.02 -3.14 0.91
CA VAL A 40 -5.74 -2.44 1.07
C VAL A 40 -5.83 -1.50 2.25
N THR A 41 -4.90 -1.64 3.20
CA THR A 41 -4.70 -0.67 4.28
C THR A 41 -3.30 -0.10 4.20
N ILE A 42 -3.19 1.23 4.14
CA ILE A 42 -1.91 1.95 4.16
C ILE A 42 -1.78 2.63 5.52
N TYR A 43 -0.68 2.36 6.21
CA TYR A 43 -0.23 3.11 7.38
C TYR A 43 0.92 4.02 6.98
N THR A 44 0.69 5.33 7.01
CA THR A 44 1.68 6.33 6.57
C THR A 44 1.81 7.48 7.56
N GLN A 45 2.86 8.29 7.45
CA GLN A 45 2.89 9.58 8.14
C GLN A 45 1.90 10.56 7.49
N LYS A 46 1.44 11.55 8.25
CA LYS A 46 0.56 12.62 7.74
C LYS A 46 1.19 13.44 6.61
N GLN A 47 2.53 13.46 6.54
CA GLN A 47 3.33 14.20 5.56
C GLN A 47 3.50 13.42 4.25
N THR A 48 2.42 12.80 3.77
CA THR A 48 2.41 12.11 2.48
C THR A 48 2.35 13.12 1.33
N LYS A 49 2.89 12.74 0.16
CA LYS A 49 2.77 13.51 -1.09
C LYS A 49 1.42 13.32 -1.78
N LEU A 50 0.54 12.45 -1.25
CA LEU A 50 -0.79 12.24 -1.79
C LEU A 50 -1.71 13.43 -1.53
N THR A 51 -2.31 13.96 -2.59
CA THR A 51 -3.37 14.95 -2.47
C THR A 51 -4.71 14.27 -2.15
N LYS A 52 -5.69 15.05 -1.69
CA LYS A 52 -7.07 14.55 -1.52
C LYS A 52 -7.65 14.01 -2.84
N ALA A 53 -7.25 14.59 -3.97
CA ALA A 53 -7.70 14.15 -5.30
C ALA A 53 -7.11 12.78 -5.66
N ASP A 54 -5.83 12.55 -5.39
CA ASP A 54 -5.17 11.27 -5.65
C ASP A 54 -5.85 10.13 -4.88
N VAL A 55 -6.10 10.36 -3.58
CA VAL A 55 -6.81 9.39 -2.74
C VAL A 55 -8.22 9.16 -3.26
N LYS A 56 -8.96 10.22 -3.62
CA LYS A 56 -10.32 10.09 -4.14
C LYS A 56 -10.35 9.28 -5.45
N ASN A 57 -9.46 9.58 -6.39
CA ASN A 57 -9.40 8.92 -7.69
C ASN A 57 -9.05 7.44 -7.54
N PHE A 58 -8.10 7.11 -6.68
CA PHE A 58 -7.72 5.72 -6.42
C PHE A 58 -8.85 4.96 -5.70
N SER A 59 -9.43 5.54 -4.64
CA SER A 59 -10.51 4.90 -3.88
C SER A 59 -11.78 4.70 -4.70
N ALA A 60 -12.03 5.50 -5.75
CA ALA A 60 -13.14 5.28 -6.66
C ALA A 60 -13.02 3.95 -7.45
N GLN A 61 -11.79 3.55 -7.77
CA GLN A 61 -11.50 2.28 -8.44
C GLN A 61 -11.27 1.14 -7.42
N TYR A 62 -10.83 1.48 -6.22
CA TYR A 62 -10.49 0.53 -5.16
C TYR A 62 -11.17 0.93 -3.84
N PRO A 63 -12.49 0.66 -3.70
CA PRO A 63 -13.28 1.15 -2.56
C PRO A 63 -12.87 0.56 -1.22
N THR A 64 -12.07 -0.51 -1.23
CA THR A 64 -11.53 -1.16 -0.03
C THR A 64 -10.27 -0.46 0.52
N LEU A 65 -9.78 0.60 -0.11
CA LEU A 65 -8.63 1.35 0.37
C LEU A 65 -8.93 2.06 1.69
N LYS A 66 -8.09 1.81 2.70
CA LYS A 66 -8.07 2.53 3.97
C LYS A 66 -6.70 3.17 4.18
N ILE A 67 -6.68 4.47 4.48
CA ILE A 67 -5.44 5.18 4.87
C ILE A 67 -5.51 5.51 6.34
N LYS A 68 -4.50 5.10 7.09
CA LYS A 68 -4.32 5.35 8.51
C LYS A 68 -2.99 6.06 8.73
N TYR A 69 -2.95 6.89 9.77
CA TYR A 69 -1.76 7.68 10.06
C TYR A 69 -1.00 7.13 11.28
N THR A 70 0.30 6.94 11.12
CA THR A 70 1.22 6.52 12.19
C THR A 70 2.55 7.25 12.08
N LYS A 71 3.24 7.43 13.20
CA LYS A 71 4.63 7.96 13.27
C LYS A 71 5.64 6.95 13.82
N VAL A 72 5.18 5.73 14.11
CA VAL A 72 5.97 4.74 14.88
C VAL A 72 6.99 4.02 14.00
N PHE A 73 6.74 3.92 12.70
CA PHE A 73 7.56 3.13 11.78
C PHE A 73 8.43 4.03 10.90
N HIS A 74 9.74 3.76 10.92
CA HIS A 74 10.74 4.36 10.03
C HIS A 74 11.11 3.45 8.85
N VAL A 75 10.62 2.23 8.88
CA VAL A 75 10.98 1.14 7.96
C VAL A 75 9.72 0.66 7.26
N SER A 76 9.79 0.43 5.95
CA SER A 76 8.62 0.01 5.18
C SER A 76 8.41 -1.50 5.18
N PHE A 77 7.17 -1.91 5.38
CA PHE A 77 6.75 -3.31 5.39
C PHE A 77 5.53 -3.54 4.51
N LEU A 78 5.56 -4.62 3.74
CA LEU A 78 4.42 -5.14 3.01
C LEU A 78 3.95 -6.43 3.70
N VAL A 79 2.76 -6.40 4.29
CA VAL A 79 2.15 -7.55 4.95
C VAL A 79 1.04 -8.10 4.08
N LEU A 80 1.10 -9.39 3.76
CA LEU A 80 0.11 -10.10 2.96
C LEU A 80 -0.74 -10.99 3.86
N ASP A 81 -2.07 -10.87 3.72
CA ASP A 81 -3.07 -11.75 4.32
C ASP A 81 -2.94 -11.96 5.84
N ARG A 82 -2.30 -11.00 6.53
CA ARG A 82 -1.92 -11.03 7.96
C ARG A 82 -1.01 -12.17 8.39
N THR A 83 -0.44 -12.92 7.44
CA THR A 83 0.39 -14.10 7.74
C THR A 83 1.86 -13.86 7.47
N THR A 84 2.19 -13.07 6.44
CA THR A 84 3.57 -12.90 5.96
C THR A 84 3.92 -11.43 5.84
N ALA A 85 5.03 -11.02 6.44
CA ALA A 85 5.56 -9.66 6.34
C ALA A 85 6.88 -9.65 5.57
N TYR A 86 6.99 -8.75 4.60
CA TYR A 86 8.19 -8.49 3.83
C TYR A 86 8.74 -7.11 4.19
N HIS A 87 10.02 -7.04 4.51
CA HIS A 87 10.73 -5.78 4.63
C HIS A 87 11.00 -5.22 3.22
N VAL A 88 10.64 -3.95 2.99
CA VAL A 88 10.80 -3.29 1.69
C VAL A 88 11.62 -2.03 1.90
N ALA A 89 12.83 -1.97 1.37
CA ALA A 89 13.73 -0.84 1.64
C ALA A 89 13.34 0.45 0.88
N ARG A 90 12.49 0.36 -0.16
CA ARG A 90 11.95 1.51 -0.89
C ARG A 90 10.77 1.09 -1.79
N LEU A 91 9.65 1.79 -1.69
CA LEU A 91 8.49 1.75 -2.60
C LEU A 91 8.39 3.04 -3.40
#